data_AF-F5YKJ5-F1
#
_entry.id   AF-F5YKJ5-F1
#
_cell.length_a   1.000
_cell.length_b   1.000
_cell.length_c   1.000
_cell.angle_alpha   90.00
_cell.angle_beta   90.00
_cell.angle_gamma   90.00
#
_symmetry.space_group_name_H-M   'P 1'
#
loop_
_entity.id
_entity.type
_entity.pdbx_description
1 polymer ?
#
loop_
_entity_poly.entity_id
_entity_poly.type
_entity_poly.pdbx_seq_one_letter_code
_entity_poly.pdbx_strand_id
1 'polypeptide(L)'
;MPTNTEEREVKISFLSKESYACPVCGSVFHREELLTGSGRLIAGSLTDELHRLYEPSIRYGDIYPLAYQATVCPDCWFASMDKDFSALPKINREKVIADQNKRIEDTLAIFPDVDFHENRTLVSGAASLYLTLRCYDFFPKDFSPTIKQGMTALRAGWLLDEMNVKYPGQHYDWVATLFKKKAQFLYNDAIRREQSGVENLSGLKVFGPDTDKNYAYEGALYLCALLKSKYGPMSNPAQRIASLDEAKRTVARVFGMGKSSKSKPGVLLENARALYDSLNKELNQPDE
;
A
#
# COMPACT_ATOMS: atom_id res chain seq x y z
N MET A 1 -25.96 45.48 -2.81
CA MET A 1 -26.34 44.08 -3.06
C MET A 1 -25.21 43.20 -2.53
N PRO A 2 -25.39 42.42 -1.46
CA PRO A 2 -24.37 41.48 -1.03
C PRO A 2 -24.47 40.22 -1.90
N THR A 3 -23.41 39.93 -2.65
CA THR A 3 -23.23 38.67 -3.38
C THR A 3 -22.96 37.57 -2.37
N ASN A 4 -24.00 36.83 -2.02
CA ASN A 4 -23.89 35.60 -1.23
C ASN A 4 -23.45 34.46 -2.18
N THR A 5 -22.15 34.41 -2.52
CA THR A 5 -21.56 33.19 -3.04
C THR A 5 -21.30 32.28 -1.85
N GLU A 6 -22.30 31.47 -1.49
CA GLU A 6 -22.06 30.26 -0.72
C GLU A 6 -21.02 29.44 -1.49
N GLU A 7 -19.80 29.35 -0.97
CA GLU A 7 -18.79 28.41 -1.45
C GLU A 7 -19.38 27.01 -1.28
N ARG A 8 -19.96 26.46 -2.36
CA ARG A 8 -20.43 25.09 -2.37
C ARG A 8 -19.25 24.18 -2.05
N GLU A 9 -19.33 23.54 -0.89
CA GLU A 9 -18.35 22.58 -0.43
C GLU A 9 -18.06 21.55 -1.53
N VAL A 10 -16.79 21.46 -1.92
CA VAL A 10 -16.37 20.65 -3.05
C VAL A 10 -16.30 19.19 -2.61
N LYS A 11 -17.32 18.42 -2.97
CA LYS A 11 -17.42 17.01 -2.58
C LYS A 11 -16.41 16.12 -3.32
N ILE A 12 -15.49 15.54 -2.55
CA ILE A 12 -14.43 14.61 -3.01
C ILE A 12 -14.86 13.14 -2.85
N SER A 13 -15.61 12.82 -1.81
CA SER A 13 -16.03 11.47 -1.44
C SER A 13 -17.51 11.40 -1.06
N PHE A 14 -18.03 10.20 -0.86
CA PHE A 14 -19.40 9.96 -0.42
C PHE A 14 -19.48 8.70 0.44
N LEU A 15 -20.47 8.61 1.33
CA LEU A 15 -20.77 7.37 2.04
C LEU A 15 -21.53 6.41 1.13
N SER A 16 -21.08 5.15 1.09
CA SER A 16 -21.70 4.06 0.32
C SER A 16 -23.16 3.89 0.73
N LYS A 17 -24.04 3.54 -0.23
CA LYS A 17 -25.44 3.23 0.08
C LYS A 17 -25.57 1.92 0.86
N GLU A 18 -24.71 0.96 0.52
CA GLU A 18 -24.60 -0.31 1.22
C GLU A 18 -23.91 -0.09 2.57
N SER A 19 -24.48 -0.65 3.63
CA SER A 19 -23.87 -0.64 4.95
C SER A 19 -23.03 -1.89 5.17
N TYR A 20 -22.00 -1.75 5.99
CA TYR A 20 -21.16 -2.83 6.48
C TYR A 20 -21.56 -3.15 7.91
N ALA A 21 -21.66 -4.44 8.23
CA ALA A 21 -21.65 -4.91 9.61
C ALA A 21 -20.23 -5.36 9.96
N CYS A 22 -19.62 -4.72 10.96
CA CYS A 22 -18.28 -5.06 11.40
C CYS A 22 -18.26 -6.52 11.93
N PRO A 23 -17.39 -7.40 11.41
CA PRO A 23 -17.33 -8.80 11.89
C PRO A 23 -16.76 -8.92 13.32
N VAL A 24 -16.19 -7.84 13.85
CA VAL A 24 -15.56 -7.79 15.18
C VAL A 24 -16.53 -7.28 16.23
N CYS A 25 -16.97 -6.02 16.14
CA CYS A 25 -17.86 -5.43 17.15
C CYS A 25 -19.35 -5.49 16.79
N GLY A 26 -19.71 -5.78 15.53
CA GLY A 26 -21.10 -5.79 15.07
C GLY A 26 -21.67 -4.42 14.72
N SER A 27 -20.90 -3.35 14.87
CA SER A 27 -21.30 -1.99 14.46
C SER A 27 -21.68 -1.93 12.99
N VAL A 28 -22.73 -1.16 12.68
CA VAL A 28 -23.20 -0.93 11.32
C VAL A 28 -22.78 0.47 10.90
N PHE A 29 -22.04 0.56 9.79
CA PHE A 29 -21.53 1.83 9.27
C PHE A 29 -21.54 1.84 7.75
N HIS A 30 -21.44 3.03 7.16
CA HIS A 30 -21.30 3.20 5.72
C HIS A 30 -19.84 3.51 5.40
N ARG A 31 -19.29 2.83 4.39
CA ARG A 31 -17.91 3.04 4.00
C ARG A 31 -17.84 4.31 3.16
N GLU A 32 -16.85 5.15 3.41
CA GLU A 32 -16.56 6.27 2.54
C GLU A 32 -15.84 5.82 1.26
N GLU A 33 -16.37 6.27 0.12
CA GLU A 33 -15.85 5.99 -1.21
C GLU A 33 -15.46 7.28 -1.93
N LEU A 34 -14.37 7.22 -2.68
CA LEU A 34 -13.89 8.34 -3.49
C LEU A 34 -14.79 8.53 -4.71
N LEU A 35 -15.19 9.77 -5.00
CA LEU A 35 -15.86 10.09 -6.26
C LEU A 35 -14.85 10.03 -7.40
N THR A 36 -15.15 9.22 -8.41
CA THR A 36 -14.36 9.15 -9.65
C THR A 36 -15.01 9.97 -10.76
N GLY A 37 -14.21 10.47 -11.69
CA GLY A 37 -14.69 11.27 -12.84
C GLY A 37 -14.78 12.78 -12.62
N SER A 38 -15.32 13.49 -13.62
CA SER A 38 -15.42 14.96 -13.67
C SER A 38 -14.11 15.72 -13.44
N GLY A 39 -12.97 15.15 -13.85
CA GLY A 39 -11.65 15.76 -13.68
C GLY A 39 -11.13 15.78 -12.23
N ARG A 40 -11.67 14.93 -11.34
CA ARG A 40 -11.16 14.76 -9.96
C ARG A 40 -9.80 14.10 -9.93
N LEU A 41 -9.62 13.04 -10.72
CA LEU A 41 -8.39 12.25 -10.75
C LEU A 41 -7.64 12.57 -12.04
N ILE A 42 -6.66 13.47 -11.95
CA ILE A 42 -5.78 13.82 -13.07
C ILE A 42 -4.53 12.96 -12.96
N ALA A 43 -4.42 11.96 -13.84
CA ALA A 43 -3.29 11.04 -13.83
C ALA A 43 -1.98 11.76 -14.19
N GLY A 44 -1.01 11.69 -13.29
CA GLY A 44 0.36 12.17 -13.48
C GLY A 44 1.33 11.06 -13.86
N SER A 45 2.61 11.29 -13.58
CA SER A 45 3.69 10.35 -13.91
C SER A 45 3.57 9.01 -13.17
N LEU A 46 4.16 7.95 -13.75
CA LEU A 46 4.31 6.66 -13.07
C LEU A 46 5.71 6.60 -12.47
N THR A 47 5.82 6.35 -11.17
CA THR A 47 7.12 6.14 -10.52
C THR A 47 7.70 4.77 -10.87
N ASP A 48 8.99 4.58 -10.58
CA ASP A 48 9.64 3.29 -10.69
C ASP A 48 9.04 2.25 -9.72
N GLU A 49 8.42 2.67 -8.62
CA GLU A 49 7.70 1.80 -7.68
C GLU A 49 6.28 1.42 -8.16
N LEU A 50 5.98 1.66 -9.44
CA LEU A 50 4.68 1.40 -10.07
C LEU A 50 3.53 2.18 -9.41
N HIS A 51 3.84 3.35 -8.85
CA HIS A 51 2.87 4.27 -8.27
C HIS A 51 2.48 5.35 -9.28
N ARG A 52 1.18 5.53 -9.52
CA ARG A 52 0.61 6.64 -10.27
C ARG A 52 0.52 7.86 -9.36
N LEU A 53 1.27 8.91 -9.70
CA LEU A 53 1.05 10.22 -9.10
C LEU A 53 -0.22 10.87 -9.66
N TYR A 54 -0.83 11.75 -8.89
CA TYR A 54 -2.02 12.50 -9.31
C TYR A 54 -1.74 14.00 -9.23
N GLU A 55 -2.00 14.70 -10.32
CA GLU A 55 -1.83 16.15 -10.38
C GLU A 55 -2.99 16.85 -9.64
N PRO A 56 -2.72 17.97 -8.94
CA PRO A 56 -3.77 18.72 -8.25
C PRO A 56 -4.84 19.21 -9.23
N SER A 57 -6.10 19.01 -8.88
CA SER A 57 -7.22 19.51 -9.69
C SER A 57 -7.48 20.97 -9.39
N ILE A 58 -7.67 21.81 -10.42
CA ILE A 58 -8.03 23.23 -10.27
C ILE A 58 -9.28 23.40 -9.38
N ARG A 59 -10.23 22.46 -9.48
CA ARG A 59 -11.50 22.52 -8.74
C ARG A 59 -11.44 21.82 -7.39
N TYR A 60 -10.73 20.71 -7.29
CA TYR A 60 -10.80 19.81 -6.13
C TYR A 60 -9.53 19.79 -5.28
N GLY A 61 -8.45 20.46 -5.71
CA GLY A 61 -7.15 20.40 -5.06
C GLY A 61 -6.50 19.02 -5.17
N ASP A 62 -5.68 18.70 -4.17
CA ASP A 62 -5.03 17.39 -4.04
C ASP A 62 -6.03 16.30 -3.66
N ILE A 63 -5.99 15.19 -4.40
CA ILE A 63 -6.79 14.00 -4.11
C ILE A 63 -5.85 12.80 -4.05
N TYR A 64 -6.00 12.00 -2.98
CA TYR A 64 -5.15 10.84 -2.72
C TYR A 64 -5.97 9.54 -2.79
N PRO A 65 -6.05 8.85 -3.95
CA PRO A 65 -6.89 7.67 -4.11
C PRO A 65 -6.58 6.53 -3.12
N LEU A 66 -5.31 6.41 -2.72
CA LEU A 66 -4.87 5.40 -1.77
C LEU A 66 -5.48 5.55 -0.38
N ALA A 67 -5.90 6.75 0.02
CA ALA A 67 -6.57 6.98 1.30
C ALA A 67 -7.88 6.17 1.41
N TYR A 68 -8.57 5.92 0.30
CA TYR A 68 -9.90 5.30 0.28
C TYR A 68 -9.88 3.76 0.09
N GLN A 69 -8.68 3.14 0.10
CA GLN A 69 -8.52 1.71 -0.20
C GLN A 69 -8.88 0.79 0.96
N ALA A 70 -8.74 1.26 2.20
CA ALA A 70 -9.05 0.48 3.39
C ALA A 70 -10.49 0.69 3.86
N THR A 71 -11.12 -0.39 4.31
CA THR A 71 -12.36 -0.36 5.07
C THR A 71 -12.00 -0.41 6.54
N VAL A 72 -12.47 0.56 7.33
CA VAL A 72 -12.20 0.69 8.76
C VAL A 72 -13.52 0.76 9.49
N CYS A 73 -13.68 -0.04 10.55
CA CYS A 73 -14.79 0.14 11.48
C CYS A 73 -14.49 1.33 12.40
N PRO A 74 -15.34 2.37 12.44
CA PRO A 74 -15.08 3.55 13.25
C PRO A 74 -15.08 3.24 14.76
N ASP A 75 -15.87 2.26 15.20
CA ASP A 75 -16.04 1.97 16.63
C ASP A 75 -14.91 1.11 17.23
N CYS A 76 -14.38 0.13 16.48
CA CYS A 76 -13.39 -0.82 17.02
C CYS A 76 -12.03 -0.83 16.30
N TRP A 77 -11.88 0.04 15.29
CA TRP A 77 -10.64 0.25 14.56
C TRP A 77 -10.08 -1.04 13.94
N PHE A 78 -10.97 -1.99 13.66
CA PHE A 78 -10.65 -3.11 12.80
C PHE A 78 -10.64 -2.63 11.35
N ALA A 79 -9.59 -2.98 10.62
CA ALA A 79 -9.41 -2.56 9.24
C ALA A 79 -8.92 -3.71 8.36
N SER A 80 -9.26 -3.66 7.07
CA SER A 80 -8.66 -4.52 6.06
C SER A 80 -8.83 -3.88 4.67
N MET A 81 -8.29 -4.54 3.63
CA MET A 81 -8.80 -4.28 2.29
C MET A 81 -10.29 -4.64 2.23
N ASP A 82 -11.03 -3.89 1.44
CA ASP A 82 -12.49 -3.99 1.35
C ASP A 82 -13.00 -5.41 1.11
N LYS A 83 -12.37 -6.13 0.18
CA LYS A 83 -12.76 -7.51 -0.19
C LYS A 83 -12.61 -8.53 0.94
N ASP A 84 -11.76 -8.25 1.92
CA ASP A 84 -11.51 -9.16 3.05
C ASP A 84 -12.30 -8.77 4.31
N PHE A 85 -12.89 -7.57 4.34
CA PHE A 85 -13.39 -6.97 5.57
C PHE A 85 -14.44 -7.84 6.25
N SER A 86 -15.46 -8.26 5.51
CA SER A 86 -16.53 -9.11 6.03
C SER A 86 -16.13 -10.59 6.20
N ALA A 87 -14.91 -10.96 5.78
CA ALA A 87 -14.44 -12.35 5.71
C ALA A 87 -13.50 -12.75 6.88
N LEU A 88 -13.33 -11.88 7.89
CA LEU A 88 -12.56 -12.22 9.08
C LEU A 88 -13.10 -13.52 9.73
N PRO A 89 -12.28 -14.56 9.94
CA PRO A 89 -12.73 -15.78 10.59
C PRO A 89 -13.22 -15.53 12.02
N LYS A 90 -14.42 -16.07 12.34
CA LYS A 90 -15.04 -15.90 13.67
C LYS A 90 -14.13 -16.33 14.83
N ILE A 91 -13.29 -17.35 14.62
CA ILE A 91 -12.33 -17.85 15.62
C ILE A 91 -11.29 -16.79 16.04
N ASN A 92 -11.02 -15.80 15.18
CA ASN A 92 -10.06 -14.74 15.48
C ASN A 92 -10.72 -13.51 16.12
N ARG A 93 -12.05 -13.43 16.18
CA ARG A 93 -12.81 -12.28 16.68
C ARG A 93 -12.36 -11.84 18.08
N GLU A 94 -12.25 -12.78 19.01
CA GLU A 94 -11.87 -12.48 20.41
C GLU A 94 -10.46 -11.88 20.49
N LYS A 95 -9.53 -12.37 19.66
CA LYS A 95 -8.17 -11.81 19.58
C LYS A 95 -8.20 -10.37 19.07
N VAL A 96 -9.02 -10.08 18.07
CA VAL A 96 -9.16 -8.71 17.53
C VAL A 96 -9.80 -7.77 18.57
N ILE A 97 -10.78 -8.23 19.34
CA ILE A 97 -11.37 -7.43 20.41
C ILE A 97 -10.33 -7.15 21.52
N ALA A 98 -9.60 -8.17 21.95
CA ALA A 98 -8.60 -8.04 23.00
C ALA A 98 -7.46 -7.06 22.63
N ASP A 99 -7.12 -6.95 21.35
CA ASP A 99 -6.09 -6.05 20.83
C ASP A 99 -6.60 -4.63 20.52
N GLN A 100 -7.91 -4.34 20.66
CA GLN A 100 -8.52 -3.07 20.25
C GLN A 100 -7.80 -1.83 20.78
N ASN A 101 -7.63 -1.72 22.10
CA ASN A 101 -7.01 -0.54 22.71
C ASN A 101 -5.59 -0.34 22.21
N LYS A 102 -4.82 -1.43 22.11
CA LYS A 102 -3.45 -1.40 21.60
C LYS A 102 -3.39 -0.90 20.15
N ARG A 103 -4.33 -1.29 19.29
CA ARG A 103 -4.40 -0.75 17.91
C ARG A 103 -4.67 0.74 17.89
N ILE A 104 -5.60 1.20 18.71
CA ILE A 104 -5.96 2.61 18.78
C ILE A 104 -4.76 3.42 19.25
N GLU A 105 -4.15 3.03 20.38
CA GLU A 105 -2.97 3.68 20.95
C GLU A 105 -1.81 3.75 19.97
N ASP A 106 -1.43 2.63 19.37
CA ASP A 106 -0.29 2.58 18.45
C ASP A 106 -0.55 3.34 17.14
N THR A 107 -1.82 3.48 16.72
CA THR A 107 -2.18 4.28 15.53
C THR A 107 -2.12 5.77 15.85
N LEU A 108 -2.71 6.19 16.98
CA LEU A 108 -2.72 7.59 17.42
C LEU A 108 -1.32 8.09 17.79
N ALA A 109 -0.41 7.20 18.17
CA ALA A 109 0.99 7.55 18.40
C ALA A 109 1.71 8.04 17.11
N ILE A 110 1.25 7.62 15.93
CA ILE A 110 1.83 8.03 14.63
C ILE A 110 0.96 9.10 13.96
N PHE A 111 -0.36 8.96 14.08
CA PHE A 111 -1.36 9.81 13.43
C PHE A 111 -2.29 10.42 14.49
N PRO A 112 -1.88 11.53 15.13
CA PRO A 112 -2.73 12.18 16.12
C PRO A 112 -4.03 12.69 15.50
N ASP A 113 -5.07 12.80 16.33
CA ASP A 113 -6.36 13.41 15.98
C ASP A 113 -7.14 12.74 14.83
N VAL A 114 -6.94 11.42 14.65
CA VAL A 114 -7.72 10.63 13.69
C VAL A 114 -9.06 10.20 14.30
N ASP A 115 -10.14 10.60 13.62
CA ASP A 115 -11.49 10.07 13.83
C ASP A 115 -11.99 9.43 12.52
N PHE A 116 -12.48 8.19 12.62
CA PHE A 116 -13.02 7.44 11.48
C PHE A 116 -14.55 7.61 11.30
N HIS A 117 -15.22 8.35 12.18
CA HIS A 117 -16.59 8.83 11.94
C HIS A 117 -16.62 10.02 10.97
N GLU A 118 -15.50 10.73 10.84
CA GLU A 118 -15.34 11.88 9.95
C GLU A 118 -14.91 11.46 8.53
N ASN A 119 -15.11 12.38 7.58
CA ASN A 119 -14.65 12.17 6.20
C ASN A 119 -13.12 12.04 6.14
N ARG A 120 -12.65 11.22 5.23
CA ARG A 120 -11.25 10.84 5.12
C ARG A 120 -10.40 12.01 4.65
N THR A 121 -9.32 12.22 5.38
CA THR A 121 -8.25 13.14 5.05
C THR A 121 -7.02 12.34 4.61
N LEU A 122 -5.95 13.04 4.21
CA LEU A 122 -4.66 12.41 3.97
C LEU A 122 -4.16 11.66 5.23
N VAL A 123 -4.34 12.25 6.42
CA VAL A 123 -3.88 11.69 7.70
C VAL A 123 -4.69 10.45 8.07
N SER A 124 -6.02 10.52 8.05
CA SER A 124 -6.87 9.35 8.36
C SER A 124 -6.78 8.27 7.26
N GLY A 125 -6.46 8.66 6.02
CA GLY A 125 -6.06 7.76 4.94
C GLY A 125 -4.82 6.95 5.27
N ALA A 126 -3.72 7.61 5.65
CA ALA A 126 -2.49 6.94 6.07
C ALA A 126 -2.70 6.05 7.30
N ALA A 127 -3.44 6.55 8.30
CA ALA A 127 -3.80 5.77 9.49
C ALA A 127 -4.62 4.51 9.15
N SER A 128 -5.56 4.60 8.19
CA SER A 128 -6.35 3.44 7.74
C SER A 128 -5.50 2.34 7.11
N LEU A 129 -4.43 2.71 6.39
CA LEU A 129 -3.48 1.76 5.83
C LEU A 129 -2.58 1.16 6.91
N TYR A 130 -2.11 1.95 7.88
CA TYR A 130 -1.39 1.41 9.03
C TYR A 130 -2.23 0.38 9.81
N LEU A 131 -3.49 0.70 10.11
CA LEU A 131 -4.42 -0.23 10.76
C LEU A 131 -4.62 -1.50 9.93
N THR A 132 -4.77 -1.36 8.61
CA THR A 132 -4.91 -2.50 7.70
C THR A 132 -3.69 -3.40 7.74
N LEU A 133 -2.48 -2.81 7.67
CA LEU A 133 -1.21 -3.53 7.79
C LEU A 133 -1.17 -4.37 9.08
N ARG A 134 -1.56 -3.78 10.21
CA ARG A 134 -1.60 -4.49 11.50
C ARG A 134 -2.69 -5.56 11.53
N CYS A 135 -3.90 -5.24 11.11
CA CYS A 135 -5.05 -6.15 11.23
C CYS A 135 -4.91 -7.42 10.37
N TYR A 136 -4.07 -7.40 9.34
CA TYR A 136 -3.74 -8.62 8.58
C TYR A 136 -3.02 -9.69 9.42
N ASP A 137 -2.45 -9.36 10.58
CA ASP A 137 -1.92 -10.36 11.53
C ASP A 137 -3.03 -11.30 12.07
N PHE A 138 -4.29 -10.88 11.98
CA PHE A 138 -5.45 -11.71 12.38
C PHE A 138 -6.01 -12.57 11.25
N PHE A 139 -5.46 -12.51 10.04
CA PHE A 139 -5.94 -13.30 8.91
C PHE A 139 -5.09 -14.58 8.75
N PRO A 140 -5.73 -15.73 8.45
CA PRO A 140 -4.99 -16.94 8.17
C PRO A 140 -4.33 -16.88 6.79
N LYS A 141 -3.35 -17.77 6.57
CA LYS A 141 -2.57 -17.87 5.33
C LYS A 141 -3.39 -17.94 4.04
N ASP A 142 -4.61 -18.45 4.09
CA ASP A 142 -5.49 -18.58 2.92
C ASP A 142 -5.92 -17.23 2.34
N PHE A 143 -5.74 -16.14 3.09
CA PHE A 143 -5.97 -14.77 2.64
C PHE A 143 -4.72 -14.10 2.08
N SER A 144 -3.59 -14.80 2.03
CA SER A 144 -2.29 -14.24 1.62
C SER A 144 -1.92 -12.95 2.41
N PRO A 145 -2.00 -12.96 3.75
CA PRO A 145 -1.81 -11.76 4.56
C PRO A 145 -0.43 -11.12 4.37
N THR A 146 0.63 -11.92 4.18
CA THR A 146 2.01 -11.40 4.14
C THR A 146 2.23 -10.41 3.00
N ILE A 147 1.74 -10.73 1.79
CA ILE A 147 1.85 -9.81 0.64
C ILE A 147 0.88 -8.64 0.74
N LYS A 148 -0.34 -8.84 1.29
CA LYS A 148 -1.30 -7.76 1.50
C LYS A 148 -0.77 -6.74 2.50
N GLN A 149 -0.08 -7.21 3.54
CA GLN A 149 0.70 -6.37 4.44
C GLN A 149 1.80 -5.62 3.68
N GLY A 150 2.57 -6.29 2.81
CA GLY A 150 3.61 -5.64 1.99
C GLY A 150 3.08 -4.52 1.10
N MET A 151 1.97 -4.78 0.39
CA MET A 151 1.28 -3.79 -0.43
C MET A 151 0.79 -2.61 0.41
N THR A 152 0.18 -2.89 1.55
CA THR A 152 -0.36 -1.86 2.45
C THR A 152 0.75 -1.01 3.07
N ALA A 153 1.86 -1.62 3.46
CA ALA A 153 3.02 -0.91 3.97
C ALA A 153 3.61 0.03 2.92
N LEU A 154 3.71 -0.41 1.67
CA LEU A 154 4.20 0.43 0.57
C LEU A 154 3.27 1.64 0.32
N ARG A 155 1.95 1.39 0.26
CA ARG A 155 0.94 2.46 0.09
C ARG A 155 0.95 3.46 1.24
N ALA A 156 1.11 2.99 2.47
CA ALA A 156 1.25 3.86 3.64
C ALA A 156 2.52 4.72 3.54
N GLY A 157 3.63 4.13 3.07
CA GLY A 157 4.87 4.86 2.78
C GLY A 157 4.67 6.00 1.79
N TRP A 158 3.91 5.79 0.71
CA TRP A 158 3.61 6.85 -0.26
C TRP A 158 2.71 7.94 0.32
N LEU A 159 1.66 7.60 1.07
CA LEU A 159 0.84 8.63 1.73
C LEU A 159 1.65 9.43 2.78
N LEU A 160 2.63 8.81 3.43
CA LEU A 160 3.54 9.50 4.33
C LEU A 160 4.51 10.44 3.59
N ASP A 161 4.94 10.11 2.37
CA ASP A 161 5.69 11.07 1.54
C ASP A 161 4.83 12.30 1.22
N GLU A 162 3.55 12.09 0.85
CA GLU A 162 2.59 13.18 0.62
C GLU A 162 2.35 14.02 1.89
N MET A 163 2.28 13.36 3.05
CA MET A 163 2.19 14.06 4.34
C MET A 163 3.45 14.88 4.62
N ASN A 164 4.64 14.40 4.25
CA ASN A 164 5.87 15.16 4.42
C ASN A 164 5.91 16.40 3.51
N VAL A 165 5.39 16.30 2.29
CA VAL A 165 5.23 17.45 1.39
C VAL A 165 4.28 18.48 1.99
N LYS A 166 3.14 18.03 2.53
CA LYS A 166 2.10 18.90 3.09
C LYS A 166 2.45 19.49 4.45
N TYR A 167 3.18 18.73 5.26
CA TYR A 167 3.55 19.07 6.64
C TYR A 167 5.07 18.89 6.84
N PRO A 168 5.89 19.73 6.19
CA PRO A 168 7.34 19.60 6.25
C PRO A 168 7.86 19.79 7.68
N GLY A 169 8.93 19.06 8.02
CA GLY A 169 9.59 19.15 9.34
C GLY A 169 8.97 18.27 10.43
N GLN A 170 7.89 17.53 10.12
CA GLN A 170 7.30 16.54 11.05
C GLN A 170 7.90 15.14 10.92
N HIS A 171 8.98 14.98 10.14
CA HIS A 171 9.72 13.73 9.92
C HIS A 171 8.89 12.59 9.31
N TYR A 172 7.86 12.91 8.55
CA TYR A 172 7.06 11.90 7.83
C TYR A 172 7.86 11.18 6.75
N ASP A 173 8.91 11.78 6.20
CA ASP A 173 9.88 11.16 5.28
C ASP A 173 10.64 9.98 5.93
N TRP A 174 11.03 10.14 7.19
CA TRP A 174 11.68 9.08 7.96
C TRP A 174 10.70 7.93 8.23
N VAL A 175 9.47 8.25 8.64
CA VAL A 175 8.42 7.26 8.85
C VAL A 175 8.10 6.54 7.52
N ALA A 176 7.96 7.27 6.42
CA ALA A 176 7.75 6.71 5.08
C ALA A 176 8.85 5.69 4.73
N THR A 177 10.11 6.03 5.02
CA THR A 177 11.26 5.13 4.81
C THR A 177 11.14 3.85 5.64
N LEU A 178 10.68 3.92 6.89
CA LEU A 178 10.44 2.73 7.71
C LEU A 178 9.35 1.83 7.11
N PHE A 179 8.26 2.42 6.63
CA PHE A 179 7.18 1.67 5.96
C PHE A 179 7.66 1.03 4.65
N LYS A 180 8.48 1.72 3.86
CA LYS A 180 9.08 1.18 2.63
C LYS A 180 10.07 0.04 2.92
N LYS A 181 10.85 0.13 4.01
CA LYS A 181 11.67 -0.99 4.53
C LYS A 181 10.82 -2.16 5.00
N LYS A 182 9.71 -1.90 5.68
CA LYS A 182 8.75 -2.94 6.09
C LYS A 182 8.12 -3.61 4.87
N ALA A 183 7.77 -2.85 3.84
CA ALA A 183 7.29 -3.37 2.56
C ALA A 183 8.35 -4.26 1.90
N GLN A 184 9.61 -3.80 1.83
CA GLN A 184 10.74 -4.59 1.32
C GLN A 184 10.82 -5.97 2.00
N PHE A 185 10.76 -5.99 3.34
CA PHE A 185 10.77 -7.23 4.10
C PHE A 185 9.57 -8.13 3.77
N LEU A 186 8.36 -7.58 3.74
CA LEU A 186 7.12 -8.34 3.54
C LEU A 186 6.97 -8.87 2.12
N TYR A 187 7.34 -8.09 1.09
CA TYR A 187 7.39 -8.58 -0.29
C TYR A 187 8.36 -9.76 -0.41
N ASN A 188 9.54 -9.66 0.22
CA ASN A 188 10.50 -10.75 0.21
C ASN A 188 9.98 -12.00 0.95
N ASP A 189 9.39 -11.82 2.13
CA ASP A 189 8.84 -12.91 2.93
C ASP A 189 7.67 -13.60 2.22
N ALA A 190 6.79 -12.83 1.56
CA ALA A 190 5.68 -13.37 0.79
C ALA A 190 6.15 -14.29 -0.35
N ILE A 191 7.14 -13.88 -1.14
CA ILE A 191 7.68 -14.69 -2.23
C ILE A 191 8.36 -15.96 -1.69
N ARG A 192 9.07 -15.87 -0.55
CA ARG A 192 9.68 -17.05 0.09
C ARG A 192 8.64 -18.03 0.64
N ARG A 193 7.58 -17.52 1.26
CA ARG A 193 6.47 -18.34 1.78
C ARG A 193 5.70 -19.04 0.68
N GLU A 194 5.52 -18.39 -0.46
CA GLU A 194 4.94 -19.00 -1.65
C GLU A 194 5.82 -20.15 -2.17
N GLN A 195 7.12 -19.90 -2.35
CA GLN A 195 8.07 -20.91 -2.83
C GLN A 195 8.18 -22.13 -1.92
N SER A 196 8.03 -21.93 -0.61
CA SER A 196 8.04 -23.01 0.39
C SER A 196 6.67 -23.67 0.62
N GLY A 197 5.60 -23.16 -0.01
CA GLY A 197 4.24 -23.66 0.18
C GLY A 197 3.60 -23.31 1.53
N VAL A 198 4.22 -22.43 2.31
CA VAL A 198 3.72 -21.98 3.63
C VAL A 198 2.48 -21.10 3.47
N GLU A 199 2.47 -20.21 2.48
CA GLU A 199 1.37 -19.28 2.17
C GLU A 199 1.20 -19.18 0.65
N ASN A 200 -0.01 -19.43 0.14
CA ASN A 200 -0.26 -19.40 -1.30
C ASN A 200 -0.69 -17.99 -1.73
N LEU A 201 -0.23 -17.55 -2.91
CA LEU A 201 -0.61 -16.27 -3.51
C LEU A 201 -1.67 -16.41 -4.63
N SER A 202 -2.05 -17.63 -5.01
CA SER A 202 -2.98 -17.91 -6.11
C SER A 202 -4.39 -17.34 -5.91
N GLY A 203 -4.81 -17.12 -4.65
CA GLY A 203 -6.08 -16.49 -4.31
C GLY A 203 -6.14 -14.98 -4.59
N LEU A 204 -4.98 -14.35 -4.85
CA LEU A 204 -4.92 -12.92 -5.12
C LEU A 204 -5.30 -12.61 -6.56
N LYS A 205 -6.33 -11.78 -6.71
CA LYS A 205 -6.71 -11.22 -8.01
C LYS A 205 -5.87 -10.00 -8.38
N VAL A 206 -5.32 -9.29 -7.38
CA VAL A 206 -4.59 -8.04 -7.55
C VAL A 206 -3.27 -8.12 -6.81
N PHE A 207 -2.18 -7.92 -7.55
CA PHE A 207 -0.80 -7.89 -7.04
C PHE A 207 -0.17 -6.50 -7.18
N GLY A 208 -0.81 -5.61 -7.95
CA GLY A 208 -0.35 -4.24 -8.15
C GLY A 208 -0.36 -3.45 -6.84
N PRO A 209 0.72 -2.71 -6.54
CA PRO A 209 0.83 -1.92 -5.31
C PRO A 209 -0.07 -0.69 -5.37
N ASP A 210 -0.49 -0.26 -6.56
CA ASP A 210 -1.42 0.83 -6.79
C ASP A 210 -2.82 0.29 -7.18
N THR A 211 -3.74 1.22 -7.32
CA THR A 211 -5.13 1.13 -7.72
C THR A 211 -5.32 1.33 -9.23
N ASP A 212 -4.37 2.02 -9.88
CA ASP A 212 -4.39 2.32 -11.32
C ASP A 212 -4.30 1.05 -12.18
N LYS A 213 -3.31 0.20 -11.90
CA LYS A 213 -3.02 -0.97 -12.74
C LYS A 213 -2.56 -2.18 -11.95
N ASN A 214 -3.14 -3.34 -12.27
CA ASN A 214 -2.68 -4.62 -11.77
C ASN A 214 -1.55 -5.16 -12.65
N TYR A 215 -0.34 -5.20 -12.11
CA TYR A 215 0.85 -5.73 -12.78
C TYR A 215 1.06 -7.23 -12.57
N ALA A 216 0.05 -7.91 -12.00
CA ALA A 216 0.07 -9.33 -11.71
C ALA A 216 1.31 -9.75 -10.88
N TYR A 217 1.57 -11.06 -10.85
CA TYR A 217 2.66 -11.63 -10.07
C TYR A 217 4.04 -11.08 -10.49
N GLU A 218 4.23 -10.79 -11.78
CA GLU A 218 5.47 -10.17 -12.29
C GLU A 218 5.73 -8.79 -11.66
N GLY A 219 4.67 -8.01 -11.41
CA GLY A 219 4.77 -6.75 -10.67
C GLY A 219 5.26 -6.95 -9.24
N ALA A 220 4.78 -7.98 -8.55
CA ALA A 220 5.23 -8.30 -7.19
C ALA A 220 6.70 -8.73 -7.16
N LEU A 221 7.17 -9.51 -8.14
CA LEU A 221 8.58 -9.87 -8.28
C LEU A 221 9.45 -8.63 -8.56
N TYR A 222 9.00 -7.77 -9.46
CA TYR A 222 9.69 -6.52 -9.77
C TYR A 222 9.84 -5.63 -8.52
N LEU A 223 8.76 -5.43 -7.76
CA LEU A 223 8.79 -4.63 -6.53
C LEU A 223 9.65 -5.27 -5.45
N CYS A 224 9.59 -6.59 -5.29
CA CYS A 224 10.47 -7.31 -4.36
C CYS A 224 11.95 -7.01 -4.66
N ALA A 225 12.35 -7.05 -5.93
CA ALA A 225 13.72 -6.71 -6.34
C ALA A 225 14.03 -5.21 -6.17
N LEU A 226 13.14 -4.32 -6.60
CA LEU A 226 13.32 -2.87 -6.54
C LEU A 226 13.47 -2.38 -5.10
N LEU A 227 12.53 -2.77 -4.23
CA LEU A 227 12.53 -2.36 -2.83
C LEU A 227 13.76 -2.89 -2.10
N LYS A 228 14.22 -4.11 -2.44
CA LYS A 228 15.47 -4.68 -1.91
C LYS A 228 16.69 -3.86 -2.33
N SER A 229 16.75 -3.42 -3.59
CA SER A 229 17.79 -2.52 -4.07
C SER A 229 17.77 -1.16 -3.36
N LYS A 230 16.60 -0.53 -3.21
CA LYS A 230 16.49 0.80 -2.59
C LYS A 230 16.64 0.80 -1.07
N TYR A 231 16.05 -0.17 -0.40
CA TYR A 231 15.83 -0.13 1.06
C TYR A 231 16.44 -1.32 1.80
N GLY A 232 17.18 -2.18 1.10
CA GLY A 232 17.92 -3.30 1.69
C GLY A 232 19.09 -2.86 2.59
N PRO A 233 19.90 -3.82 3.09
CA PRO A 233 21.04 -3.52 3.95
C PRO A 233 22.09 -2.69 3.19
N MET A 234 22.47 -1.54 3.74
CA MET A 234 23.44 -0.60 3.14
C MET A 234 24.78 -0.56 3.89
N SER A 235 24.80 -0.92 5.18
CA SER A 235 25.97 -0.74 6.05
C SER A 235 26.98 -1.88 5.98
N ASN A 236 26.56 -3.09 5.58
CA ASN A 236 27.42 -4.25 5.47
C ASN A 236 27.61 -4.61 3.98
N PRO A 237 28.81 -4.39 3.40
CA PRO A 237 29.07 -4.65 1.99
C PRO A 237 28.76 -6.08 1.54
N ALA A 238 29.15 -7.08 2.33
CA ALA A 238 28.88 -8.49 2.00
C ALA A 238 27.37 -8.80 1.98
N GLN A 239 26.61 -8.23 2.92
CA GLN A 239 25.15 -8.36 2.92
C GLN A 239 24.50 -7.57 1.77
N ARG A 240 25.04 -6.40 1.42
CA ARG A 240 24.57 -5.60 0.27
C ARG A 240 24.72 -6.39 -1.02
N ILE A 241 25.92 -6.92 -1.29
CA ILE A 241 26.22 -7.72 -2.49
C ILE A 241 25.28 -8.93 -2.56
N ALA A 242 25.12 -9.68 -1.48
CA ALA A 242 24.21 -10.83 -1.44
C ALA A 242 22.75 -10.42 -1.71
N SER A 243 22.32 -9.28 -1.15
CA SER A 243 20.97 -8.74 -1.34
C SER A 243 20.71 -8.30 -2.79
N LEU A 244 21.70 -7.63 -3.41
CA LEU A 244 21.64 -7.19 -4.80
C LEU A 244 21.66 -8.36 -5.78
N ASP A 245 22.48 -9.38 -5.54
CA ASP A 245 22.51 -10.59 -6.36
C ASP A 245 21.16 -11.33 -6.31
N GLU A 246 20.56 -11.44 -5.13
CA GLU A 246 19.21 -12.01 -4.97
C GLU A 246 18.13 -11.16 -5.67
N ALA A 247 18.22 -9.82 -5.58
CA ALA A 247 17.33 -8.91 -6.28
C ALA A 247 17.45 -9.08 -7.80
N LYS A 248 18.68 -9.20 -8.32
CA LYS A 248 18.98 -9.41 -9.74
C LYS A 248 18.39 -10.73 -10.25
N ARG A 249 18.53 -11.82 -9.47
CA ARG A 249 17.90 -13.12 -9.79
C ARG A 249 16.38 -13.02 -9.76
N THR A 250 15.81 -12.31 -8.81
CA THR A 250 14.36 -12.09 -8.70
C THR A 250 13.81 -11.33 -9.89
N VAL A 251 14.39 -10.20 -10.28
CA VAL A 251 13.91 -9.42 -11.44
C VAL A 251 14.12 -10.16 -12.76
N ALA A 252 15.18 -10.98 -12.89
CA ALA A 252 15.39 -11.80 -14.10
C ALA A 252 14.22 -12.76 -14.38
N ARG A 253 13.53 -13.25 -13.34
CA ARG A 253 12.35 -14.12 -13.49
C ARG A 253 11.19 -13.42 -14.21
N VAL A 254 11.09 -12.08 -14.12
CA VAL A 254 10.08 -11.29 -14.85
C VAL A 254 10.19 -11.49 -16.36
N PHE A 255 11.41 -11.70 -16.88
CA PHE A 255 11.65 -11.99 -18.30
C PHE A 255 11.34 -13.44 -18.68
N GLY A 256 11.70 -14.39 -17.81
CA GLY A 256 11.59 -15.83 -18.09
C GLY A 256 10.19 -16.44 -17.89
N MET A 257 9.33 -15.82 -17.10
CA MET A 257 7.96 -16.31 -16.88
C MET A 257 7.05 -15.96 -18.06
N GLY A 258 6.83 -16.92 -18.97
CA GLY A 258 5.83 -16.86 -20.05
C GLY A 258 6.39 -16.53 -21.43
N LYS A 259 6.00 -17.34 -22.43
CA LYS A 259 6.12 -17.05 -23.87
C LYS A 259 5.62 -15.64 -24.11
N SER A 260 6.43 -14.77 -24.74
CA SER A 260 6.07 -13.47 -25.35
C SER A 260 4.56 -13.20 -25.39
N SER A 261 3.96 -12.85 -24.25
CA SER A 261 2.51 -12.69 -24.19
C SER A 261 2.25 -11.23 -24.46
N LYS A 262 1.37 -10.96 -25.43
CA LYS A 262 0.83 -9.63 -25.75
C LYS A 262 0.16 -8.92 -24.55
N SER A 263 0.23 -9.49 -23.35
CA SER A 263 -0.41 -9.05 -22.11
C SER A 263 0.52 -8.39 -21.08
N LYS A 264 1.86 -8.53 -21.20
CA LYS A 264 2.78 -7.88 -20.24
C LYS A 264 2.82 -6.36 -20.48
N PRO A 265 2.54 -5.52 -19.48
CA PRO A 265 2.63 -4.07 -19.66
C PRO A 265 4.05 -3.66 -20.07
N GLY A 266 4.19 -2.93 -21.20
CA GLY A 266 5.50 -2.49 -21.71
C GLY A 266 6.34 -1.78 -20.66
N VAL A 267 5.71 -0.89 -19.90
CA VAL A 267 6.34 -0.14 -18.81
C VAL A 267 6.97 -1.04 -17.73
N LEU A 268 6.36 -2.18 -17.40
CA LEU A 268 6.93 -3.11 -16.43
C LEU A 268 8.21 -3.75 -16.96
N LEU A 269 8.23 -4.12 -18.25
CA LEU A 269 9.40 -4.73 -18.88
C LEU A 269 10.56 -3.73 -19.02
N GLU A 270 10.25 -2.48 -19.35
CA GLU A 270 11.24 -1.39 -19.41
C GLU A 270 11.84 -1.13 -18.03
N ASN A 271 11.00 -0.95 -17.01
CA ASN A 271 11.44 -0.76 -15.63
C ASN A 271 12.25 -1.96 -15.13
N ALA A 272 11.83 -3.19 -15.43
CA ALA A 272 12.56 -4.40 -15.04
C ALA A 272 13.94 -4.48 -15.71
N ARG A 273 14.07 -4.08 -16.99
CA ARG A 273 15.37 -4.02 -17.69
C ARG A 273 16.27 -2.97 -17.06
N ALA A 274 15.75 -1.76 -16.86
CA ALA A 274 16.49 -0.68 -16.22
C ALA A 274 17.01 -1.07 -14.83
N LEU A 275 16.17 -1.75 -14.03
CA LEU A 275 16.55 -2.28 -12.73
C LEU A 275 17.61 -3.39 -12.83
N TYR A 276 17.47 -4.33 -13.78
CA TYR A 276 18.48 -5.37 -13.98
C TYR A 276 19.86 -4.78 -14.35
N ASP A 277 19.87 -3.77 -15.21
CA ASP A 277 21.09 -3.09 -15.63
C ASP A 277 21.71 -2.26 -14.51
N SER A 278 20.91 -1.59 -13.67
CA SER A 278 21.42 -0.84 -12.52
C SER A 278 22.04 -1.78 -11.47
N LEU A 279 21.37 -2.91 -11.18
CA LEU A 279 21.88 -3.95 -10.28
C LEU A 279 23.20 -4.54 -10.80
N ASN A 280 23.31 -4.77 -12.12
CA ASN A 280 24.55 -5.23 -12.74
C ASN A 280 25.68 -4.23 -12.59
N LYS A 281 25.40 -2.94 -12.75
CA LYS A 281 26.42 -1.90 -12.60
C LYS A 281 26.92 -1.85 -11.16
N GLU A 282 26.02 -1.84 -10.19
CA GLU A 282 26.37 -1.80 -8.77
C GLU A 282 27.16 -3.04 -8.32
N LEU A 283 26.78 -4.24 -8.79
CA LEU A 283 27.51 -5.48 -8.48
C LEU A 283 28.91 -5.59 -9.11
N ASN A 284 29.18 -4.84 -10.18
CA ASN A 284 30.47 -4.87 -10.90
C ASN A 284 31.32 -3.62 -10.64
N GLN A 285 30.88 -2.70 -9.76
CA GLN A 285 31.73 -1.61 -9.32
C GLN A 285 32.86 -2.18 -8.45
N PRO A 286 34.13 -1.85 -8.73
CA PRO A 286 35.24 -2.25 -7.87
C PRO A 286 35.07 -1.59 -6.50
N ASP A 287 35.32 -2.33 -5.42
CA ASP A 287 35.37 -1.80 -4.06
C ASP A 287 36.46 -0.70 -4.01
N GLU A 288 36.06 0.56 -3.80
CA GLU A 288 36.97 1.67 -3.48
C GLU A 288 37.38 1.66 -2.00
#